data_AF-A0A846TCU0-F1
#
_entry.id   AF-A0A846TCU0-F1
#
_cell.length_a   1.000
_cell.length_b   1.000
_cell.length_c   1.000
_cell.angle_alpha   90.00
_cell.angle_beta   90.00
_cell.angle_gamma   90.00
#
_symmetry.space_group_name_H-M   'P 1'
#
loop_
_entity.id
_entity.type
_entity.pdbx_description
1 polymer ?
#
loop_
_entity_poly.entity_id
_entity_poly.type
_entity_poly.pdbx_seq_one_letter_code
_entity_poly.pdbx_strand_id
1 'polypeptide(L)'
;MLADYLPGTGQARLSFSSRPTLNVPELLAELDRYPYGCLEQTTSRALPLLYFNEVAAAWVGQNASEAGLRARVQEAIQRILTLQDAGGGFGLWNPNSEVENWLSAYAMDFLVRARQEKYLIPELAYQHGLTYLQEQLNERAFGEQQLGWRAYALYVLARVQKAAIGDLRYLHDNHLQKLPTALAQAQLAASLARYGELERAKEAFTAALNRSGRMTVRDYGSPLRDRAALLALLAESGLLPDRLPQLAEEVAADFNQRRYSSTQEQAWLLLAAHALLKQPGQLKLAVDGQAVTADPFYLSPTAGQLSKGLTVNNQGDQPAWTVMNLSGVPSAAQPPAQNGFSISRRYYTRTGKPVDPAQLRQNDLLVVVITGEAQGKEEQQALVVDLLPAGLEIENPRLAHNASATEIAWLPELTQTLHTEFRDDRFVAALDLDAAQSRKFTLTYLARAVTPGVYQQPAAYIEDMYKPWQFGRGAMGTVKVE
;
A
#
# COMPACT_ATOMS: atom_id res chain seq x y z
N MET A 1 26.64 7.95 -9.00
CA MET A 1 25.41 7.73 -8.21
C MET A 1 24.34 6.96 -8.98
N LEU A 2 24.13 7.20 -10.28
CA LEU A 2 23.07 6.51 -11.06
C LEU A 2 23.60 5.43 -12.02
N ALA A 3 24.86 5.02 -11.90
CA ALA A 3 25.53 4.12 -12.86
C ALA A 3 25.00 2.67 -12.81
N ASP A 4 24.41 2.26 -11.69
CA ASP A 4 23.88 0.90 -11.50
C ASP A 4 22.51 0.70 -12.18
N TYR A 5 21.89 1.78 -12.68
CA TYR A 5 20.59 1.75 -13.35
C TYR A 5 20.73 1.86 -14.87
N LEU A 6 19.74 1.36 -15.60
CA LEU A 6 19.67 1.54 -17.04
C LEU A 6 19.66 3.04 -17.41
N PRO A 7 20.39 3.46 -18.46
CA PRO A 7 20.44 4.86 -18.89
C PRO A 7 19.04 5.45 -19.08
N GLY A 8 18.81 6.65 -18.53
CA GLY A 8 17.52 7.33 -18.60
C GLY A 8 16.47 6.89 -17.58
N THR A 9 16.72 5.81 -16.82
CA THR A 9 15.78 5.33 -15.79
C THR A 9 16.13 5.80 -14.38
N GLY A 10 17.40 6.13 -14.13
CA GLY A 10 17.89 6.55 -12.82
C GLY A 10 17.39 7.94 -12.41
N GLN A 11 16.90 8.05 -11.18
CA GLN A 11 16.44 9.30 -10.56
C GLN A 11 17.00 9.42 -9.15
N ALA A 12 17.32 10.65 -8.74
CA ALA A 12 17.67 10.99 -7.37
C ALA A 12 16.63 11.95 -6.79
N ARG A 13 16.25 11.74 -5.54
CA ARG A 13 15.39 12.67 -4.78
C ARG A 13 16.01 12.93 -3.42
N LEU A 14 16.12 14.19 -3.05
CA LEU A 14 16.62 14.63 -1.76
C LEU A 14 15.51 15.37 -1.03
N SER A 15 15.42 15.12 0.28
CA SER A 15 14.58 15.89 1.19
C SER A 15 15.43 16.45 2.31
N PHE A 16 15.12 17.67 2.72
CA PHE A 16 15.72 18.35 3.85
C PHE A 16 14.64 18.90 4.76
N SER A 17 14.84 18.84 6.07
CA SER A 17 13.83 19.22 7.05
C SER A 17 14.48 19.68 8.36
N SER A 18 13.85 20.61 9.07
CA SER A 18 14.27 20.96 10.45
C SER A 18 13.89 19.88 11.48
N ARG A 19 13.12 18.88 11.06
CA ARG A 19 12.61 17.77 11.88
C ARG A 19 12.94 16.42 11.23
N PRO A 20 12.90 15.31 11.97
CA PRO A 20 13.00 13.97 11.39
C PRO A 20 12.08 13.83 10.19
N THR A 21 12.66 13.51 9.02
CA THR A 21 11.94 13.43 7.76
C THR A 21 11.33 12.04 7.57
N LEU A 22 10.08 12.03 7.08
CA LEU A 22 9.35 10.82 6.67
C LEU A 22 9.44 10.58 5.15
N ASN A 23 10.35 11.26 4.46
CA ASN A 23 10.63 11.00 3.04
C ASN A 23 9.39 11.02 2.11
N VAL A 24 8.54 12.04 2.29
CA VAL A 24 7.25 12.20 1.58
C VAL A 24 7.35 11.95 0.06
N PRO A 25 8.37 12.47 -0.68
CA PRO A 25 8.43 12.25 -2.12
C PRO A 25 8.60 10.78 -2.52
N GLU A 26 9.36 9.98 -1.75
CA GLU A 26 9.52 8.56 -2.06
C GLU A 26 8.27 7.77 -1.72
N LEU A 27 7.63 8.06 -0.58
CA LEU A 27 6.36 7.44 -0.21
C LEU A 27 5.27 7.67 -1.27
N LEU A 28 5.16 8.91 -1.80
CA LEU A 28 4.26 9.22 -2.91
C LEU A 28 4.66 8.47 -4.20
N ALA A 29 5.97 8.36 -4.47
CA ALA A 29 6.48 7.63 -5.64
C ALA A 29 6.22 6.13 -5.59
N GLU A 30 6.35 5.51 -4.43
CA GLU A 30 6.07 4.09 -4.21
C GLU A 30 4.57 3.80 -4.36
N LEU A 31 3.72 4.61 -3.74
CA LEU A 31 2.27 4.50 -3.90
C LEU A 31 1.83 4.67 -5.35
N ASP A 32 2.35 5.66 -6.09
CA ASP A 32 1.97 5.85 -7.49
C ASP A 32 2.38 4.69 -8.39
N ARG A 33 3.56 4.11 -8.16
CA ARG A 33 4.07 2.95 -8.92
C ARG A 33 3.31 1.66 -8.62
N TYR A 34 2.62 1.57 -7.48
CA TYR A 34 1.90 0.37 -7.08
C TYR A 34 0.67 0.15 -8.01
N PRO A 35 0.71 -0.84 -8.93
CA PRO A 35 -0.16 -0.86 -10.09
C PRO A 35 -1.48 -1.63 -9.88
N TYR A 36 -1.68 -2.16 -8.67
CA TYR A 36 -2.81 -3.01 -8.33
C TYR A 36 -3.93 -2.18 -7.70
N GLY A 37 -5.17 -2.60 -7.98
CA GLY A 37 -6.37 -1.79 -7.73
C GLY A 37 -7.33 -2.40 -6.73
N CYS A 38 -6.83 -3.10 -5.69
CA CYS A 38 -7.69 -3.53 -4.60
C CYS A 38 -8.17 -2.31 -3.78
N LEU A 39 -9.16 -2.51 -2.92
CA LEU A 39 -9.75 -1.48 -2.08
C LEU A 39 -8.71 -0.75 -1.24
N GLU A 40 -7.89 -1.53 -0.53
CA GLU A 40 -6.82 -1.03 0.34
C GLU A 40 -5.86 -0.14 -0.46
N GLN A 41 -5.34 -0.65 -1.57
CA GLN A 41 -4.31 0.00 -2.36
C GLN A 41 -4.83 1.28 -3.02
N THR A 42 -6.05 1.23 -3.57
CA THR A 42 -6.69 2.40 -4.18
C THR A 42 -6.89 3.50 -3.14
N THR A 43 -7.34 3.13 -1.94
CA THR A 43 -7.55 4.06 -0.84
C THR A 43 -6.22 4.64 -0.34
N SER A 44 -5.22 3.79 -0.11
CA SER A 44 -3.88 4.18 0.36
C SER A 44 -3.15 5.11 -0.61
N ARG A 45 -3.32 4.91 -1.93
CA ARG A 45 -2.77 5.80 -2.96
C ARG A 45 -3.45 7.17 -2.99
N ALA A 46 -4.76 7.21 -2.80
CA ALA A 46 -5.54 8.44 -2.95
C ALA A 46 -5.59 9.30 -1.68
N LEU A 47 -5.57 8.68 -0.50
CA LEU A 47 -5.74 9.36 0.78
C LEU A 47 -4.70 10.46 1.05
N PRO A 48 -3.39 10.24 0.82
CA PRO A 48 -2.40 11.31 0.95
C PRO A 48 -2.55 12.44 -0.06
N LEU A 49 -3.01 12.14 -1.28
CA LEU A 49 -3.16 13.13 -2.34
C LEU A 49 -4.22 14.19 -2.01
N LEU A 50 -5.08 13.96 -1.01
CA LEU A 50 -5.96 14.99 -0.47
C LEU A 50 -5.21 16.20 0.10
N TYR A 51 -3.99 15.99 0.63
CA TYR A 51 -3.28 16.99 1.43
C TYR A 51 -1.94 17.45 0.84
N PHE A 52 -1.39 16.70 -0.11
CA PHE A 52 -0.05 16.93 -0.65
C PHE A 52 -0.06 17.49 -2.08
N ASN A 53 -1.08 18.24 -2.49
CA ASN A 53 -1.16 18.75 -3.87
C ASN A 53 0.09 19.53 -4.32
N GLU A 54 0.66 20.38 -3.45
CA GLU A 54 1.88 21.15 -3.76
C GLU A 54 3.13 20.28 -3.87
N VAL A 55 3.28 19.28 -3.00
CA VAL A 55 4.41 18.32 -3.02
C VAL A 55 4.27 17.35 -4.20
N ALA A 56 3.04 16.93 -4.51
CA ALA A 56 2.73 16.09 -5.65
C ALA A 56 3.01 16.82 -6.98
N ALA A 57 2.74 18.12 -7.06
CA ALA A 57 3.12 18.93 -8.22
C ALA A 57 4.66 19.01 -8.41
N ALA A 58 5.42 19.12 -7.31
CA ALA A 58 6.88 19.05 -7.35
C ALA A 58 7.42 17.64 -7.67
N TRP A 59 6.65 16.59 -7.37
CA TRP A 59 7.02 15.18 -7.51
C TRP A 59 6.69 14.57 -8.88
N VAL A 60 5.53 14.86 -9.49
CA VAL A 60 5.18 14.39 -10.86
C VAL A 60 6.03 15.11 -11.94
N GLY A 61 6.85 16.08 -11.53
CA GLY A 61 7.54 16.99 -12.42
C GLY A 61 6.66 18.18 -12.81
N GLN A 62 7.26 19.18 -13.46
CA GLN A 62 6.67 20.49 -13.78
C GLN A 62 5.38 20.45 -14.65
N ASN A 63 4.87 19.26 -14.99
CA ASN A 63 3.71 19.06 -15.87
C ASN A 63 2.46 18.49 -15.18
N ALA A 64 2.47 18.15 -13.88
CA ALA A 64 1.20 17.87 -13.18
C ALA A 64 0.53 19.18 -12.80
N SER A 65 -0.50 19.54 -13.55
CA SER A 65 -1.42 20.58 -13.12
C SER A 65 -2.20 20.11 -11.88
N GLU A 66 -2.59 21.06 -11.03
CA GLU A 66 -3.51 20.82 -9.91
C GLU A 66 -4.79 20.09 -10.39
N ALA A 67 -5.27 20.42 -11.59
CA ALA A 67 -6.38 19.74 -12.23
C ALA A 67 -6.13 18.24 -12.46
N GLY A 68 -4.91 17.85 -12.86
CA GLY A 68 -4.52 16.46 -13.03
C GLY A 68 -4.49 15.68 -11.71
N LEU A 69 -4.02 16.30 -10.63
CA LEU A 69 -4.02 15.67 -9.29
C LEU A 69 -5.45 15.48 -8.77
N ARG A 70 -6.30 16.50 -8.89
CA ARG A 70 -7.71 16.41 -8.51
C ARG A 70 -8.45 15.32 -9.31
N ALA A 71 -8.15 15.19 -10.60
CA ALA A 71 -8.71 14.13 -11.45
C ALA A 71 -8.31 12.73 -10.95
N ARG A 72 -7.04 12.50 -10.59
CA ARG A 72 -6.57 11.22 -10.03
C ARG A 72 -7.33 10.82 -8.76
N VAL A 73 -7.54 11.76 -7.84
CA VAL A 73 -8.33 11.51 -6.63
C VAL A 73 -9.79 11.21 -6.98
N GLN A 74 -10.38 11.92 -7.94
CA GLN A 74 -11.75 11.68 -8.38
C GLN A 74 -11.92 10.30 -9.03
N GLU A 75 -10.95 9.85 -9.82
CA GLU A 75 -10.89 8.49 -10.38
C GLU A 75 -10.76 7.43 -9.29
N ALA A 76 -9.93 7.67 -8.27
CA ALA A 76 -9.82 6.77 -7.13
C ALA A 76 -11.13 6.66 -6.34
N ILE A 77 -11.84 7.78 -6.13
CA ILE A 77 -13.18 7.76 -5.53
C ILE A 77 -14.12 6.88 -6.36
N GLN A 78 -14.17 7.06 -7.68
CA GLN A 78 -15.01 6.25 -8.55
C GLN A 78 -14.65 4.76 -8.44
N ARG A 79 -13.35 4.42 -8.47
CA ARG A 79 -12.88 3.04 -8.32
C ARG A 79 -13.24 2.43 -6.98
N ILE A 80 -13.11 3.16 -5.87
CA ILE A 80 -13.49 2.69 -4.53
C ILE A 80 -15.00 2.42 -4.48
N LEU A 81 -15.81 3.28 -5.06
CA LEU A 81 -17.26 3.08 -5.08
C LEU A 81 -17.69 1.88 -5.94
N THR A 82 -16.89 1.45 -6.93
CA THR A 82 -17.18 0.19 -7.65
C THR A 82 -16.89 -1.07 -6.83
N LEU A 83 -16.26 -0.93 -5.66
CA LEU A 83 -15.99 -2.01 -4.70
C LEU A 83 -17.04 -2.11 -3.60
N GLN A 84 -18.00 -1.17 -3.57
CA GLN A 84 -19.09 -1.16 -2.62
C GLN A 84 -20.16 -2.17 -3.02
N ASP A 85 -20.58 -3.02 -2.08
CA ASP A 85 -21.66 -3.97 -2.28
C ASP A 85 -23.05 -3.32 -2.10
N ALA A 86 -24.11 -4.11 -2.28
CA ALA A 86 -25.48 -3.63 -2.11
C ALA A 86 -25.83 -3.29 -0.65
N GLY A 87 -25.12 -3.86 0.33
CA GLY A 87 -25.27 -3.57 1.76
C GLY A 87 -24.53 -2.31 2.22
N GLY A 88 -23.72 -1.69 1.36
CA GLY A 88 -22.95 -0.49 1.64
C GLY A 88 -21.54 -0.75 2.18
N GLY A 89 -21.19 -2.02 2.44
CA GLY A 89 -19.84 -2.44 2.79
C GLY A 89 -18.96 -2.54 1.55
N PHE A 90 -17.65 -2.77 1.73
CA PHE A 90 -16.71 -2.85 0.62
C PHE A 90 -15.96 -4.18 0.59
N GLY A 91 -15.92 -4.80 -0.58
CA GLY A 91 -15.11 -5.98 -0.87
C GLY A 91 -13.69 -5.62 -1.31
N LEU A 92 -12.72 -6.51 -1.09
CA LEU A 92 -11.31 -6.22 -1.37
C LEU A 92 -11.02 -5.99 -2.87
N TRP A 93 -11.58 -6.80 -3.77
CA TRP A 93 -11.25 -6.76 -5.20
C TRP A 93 -12.42 -6.36 -6.10
N ASN A 94 -13.65 -6.72 -5.69
CA ASN A 94 -14.89 -6.44 -6.40
C ASN A 94 -16.07 -6.45 -5.39
N PRO A 95 -17.27 -5.99 -5.76
CA PRO A 95 -18.38 -5.86 -4.82
C PRO A 95 -19.04 -7.20 -4.43
N ASN A 96 -18.66 -8.31 -5.08
CA ASN A 96 -19.09 -9.66 -4.72
C ASN A 96 -18.04 -10.41 -3.88
N SER A 97 -16.86 -9.80 -3.63
CA SER A 97 -15.92 -10.32 -2.65
C SER A 97 -16.54 -10.28 -1.25
N GLU A 98 -16.03 -11.12 -0.34
CA GLU A 98 -16.38 -10.99 1.07
C GLU A 98 -16.10 -9.55 1.55
N VAL A 99 -17.05 -9.01 2.30
CA VAL A 99 -16.97 -7.64 2.80
C VAL A 99 -15.95 -7.56 3.93
N GLU A 100 -15.02 -6.62 3.80
CA GLU A 100 -13.94 -6.43 4.76
C GLU A 100 -14.30 -5.27 5.70
N ASN A 101 -14.76 -5.59 6.93
CA ASN A 101 -15.22 -4.60 7.91
C ASN A 101 -14.19 -3.48 8.18
N TRP A 102 -12.93 -3.86 8.39
CA TRP A 102 -11.87 -2.89 8.67
C TRP A 102 -11.58 -2.00 7.45
N LEU A 103 -11.54 -2.58 6.24
CA LEU A 103 -11.33 -1.79 5.03
C LEU A 103 -12.56 -0.96 4.63
N SER A 104 -13.76 -1.38 4.99
CA SER A 104 -14.97 -0.59 4.81
C SER A 104 -14.89 0.69 5.65
N ALA A 105 -14.40 0.60 6.90
CA ALA A 105 -14.11 1.78 7.71
C ALA A 105 -12.95 2.61 7.10
N TYR A 106 -11.87 1.98 6.61
CA TYR A 106 -10.75 2.68 5.96
C TYR A 106 -11.17 3.48 4.72
N ALA A 107 -11.94 2.86 3.83
CA ALA A 107 -12.49 3.47 2.63
C ALA A 107 -13.45 4.62 2.97
N MET A 108 -14.32 4.42 3.98
CA MET A 108 -15.21 5.48 4.44
C MET A 108 -14.46 6.62 5.13
N ASP A 109 -13.35 6.40 5.85
CA ASP A 109 -12.51 7.50 6.34
C ASP A 109 -11.99 8.36 5.18
N PHE A 110 -11.48 7.72 4.12
CA PHE A 110 -11.06 8.42 2.90
C PHE A 110 -12.22 9.19 2.26
N LEU A 111 -13.38 8.58 2.05
CA LEU A 111 -14.54 9.25 1.44
C LEU A 111 -15.03 10.43 2.29
N VAL A 112 -15.06 10.29 3.62
CA VAL A 112 -15.40 11.40 4.54
C VAL A 112 -14.39 12.54 4.40
N ARG A 113 -13.09 12.24 4.40
CA ARG A 113 -12.02 13.23 4.22
C ARG A 113 -12.09 13.90 2.84
N ALA A 114 -12.28 13.14 1.77
CA ALA A 114 -12.41 13.66 0.42
C ALA A 114 -13.61 14.61 0.28
N ARG A 115 -14.75 14.28 0.91
CA ARG A 115 -15.91 15.18 0.94
C ARG A 115 -15.62 16.49 1.69
N GLN A 116 -14.83 16.44 2.77
CA GLN A 116 -14.38 17.63 3.50
C GLN A 116 -13.50 18.53 2.61
N GLU A 117 -12.64 17.93 1.78
CA GLU A 117 -11.82 18.58 0.75
C GLU A 117 -12.59 18.90 -0.56
N LYS A 118 -13.94 18.85 -0.52
CA LYS A 118 -14.84 19.26 -1.62
C LYS A 118 -14.75 18.40 -2.89
N TYR A 119 -14.36 17.14 -2.78
CA TYR A 119 -14.52 16.17 -3.86
C TYR A 119 -15.99 15.73 -4.01
N LEU A 120 -16.38 15.34 -5.23
CA LEU A 120 -17.73 14.88 -5.50
C LEU A 120 -17.84 13.40 -5.10
N ILE A 121 -18.79 13.12 -4.21
CA ILE A 121 -19.14 11.76 -3.79
C ILE A 121 -20.66 11.60 -3.95
N PRO A 122 -21.14 10.58 -4.69
CA PRO A 122 -22.57 10.30 -4.81
C PRO A 122 -23.22 10.13 -3.43
N GLU A 123 -24.26 10.92 -3.15
CA GLU A 123 -24.89 10.98 -1.82
C GLU A 123 -25.41 9.62 -1.35
N LEU A 124 -26.03 8.86 -2.27
CA LEU A 124 -26.59 7.54 -1.95
C LEU A 124 -25.51 6.56 -1.47
N ALA A 125 -24.41 6.45 -2.22
CA ALA A 125 -23.30 5.57 -1.89
C ALA A 125 -22.63 5.97 -0.56
N TYR A 126 -22.49 7.28 -0.33
CA TYR A 126 -21.96 7.83 0.92
C TYR A 126 -22.85 7.49 2.12
N GLN A 127 -24.17 7.68 2.01
CA GLN A 127 -25.08 7.33 3.11
C GLN A 127 -25.14 5.83 3.35
N HIS A 128 -25.16 5.00 2.30
CA HIS A 128 -25.12 3.54 2.44
C HIS A 128 -23.87 3.07 3.20
N GLY A 129 -22.70 3.62 2.89
CA GLY A 129 -21.47 3.29 3.62
C GLY A 129 -21.51 3.71 5.09
N LEU A 130 -22.07 4.88 5.41
CA LEU A 130 -22.24 5.30 6.82
C LEU A 130 -23.25 4.42 7.56
N THR A 131 -24.36 4.07 6.90
CA THR A 131 -25.38 3.17 7.46
C THR A 131 -24.79 1.80 7.73
N TYR A 132 -24.02 1.25 6.79
CA TYR A 132 -23.30 -0.01 6.97
C TYR A 132 -22.44 0.02 8.24
N LEU A 133 -21.58 1.03 8.42
CA LEU A 133 -20.76 1.16 9.63
C LEU A 133 -21.60 1.22 10.92
N GLN A 134 -22.73 1.93 10.88
CA GLN A 134 -23.64 2.04 12.02
C GLN A 134 -24.32 0.69 12.33
N GLU A 135 -24.76 -0.05 11.32
CA GLU A 135 -25.39 -1.35 11.48
C GLU A 135 -24.43 -2.39 12.05
N GLN A 136 -23.17 -2.41 11.60
CA GLN A 136 -22.14 -3.30 12.18
C GLN A 136 -21.89 -3.01 13.67
N LEU A 137 -22.08 -1.77 14.12
CA LEU A 137 -21.92 -1.39 15.53
C LEU A 137 -23.16 -1.73 16.38
N ASN A 138 -24.33 -1.88 15.78
CA ASN A 138 -25.56 -2.23 16.51
C ASN A 138 -25.57 -3.66 17.04
N GLU A 139 -24.71 -4.54 16.52
CA GLU A 139 -24.52 -5.88 17.06
C GLU A 139 -23.96 -5.81 18.49
N ARG A 140 -24.80 -6.13 19.50
CA ARG A 140 -24.45 -6.00 20.92
C ARG A 140 -23.53 -7.10 21.44
N ALA A 141 -23.55 -8.27 20.81
CA ALA A 141 -22.69 -9.40 21.16
C ALA A 141 -21.48 -9.40 20.23
N PHE A 142 -20.34 -8.88 20.69
CA PHE A 142 -19.09 -8.90 19.93
C PHE A 142 -17.94 -9.39 20.80
N GLY A 143 -16.98 -10.07 20.17
CA GLY A 143 -15.75 -10.55 20.80
C GLY A 143 -14.59 -9.58 20.61
N GLU A 144 -13.42 -9.99 21.12
CA GLU A 144 -12.20 -9.17 21.02
C GLU A 144 -11.69 -9.01 19.59
N GLN A 145 -11.98 -9.98 18.71
CA GLN A 145 -11.59 -9.95 17.29
C GLN A 145 -12.26 -8.78 16.54
N GLN A 146 -13.46 -8.36 16.97
CA GLN A 146 -14.19 -7.26 16.35
C GLN A 146 -13.73 -5.87 16.82
N LEU A 147 -13.00 -5.78 17.95
CA LEU A 147 -12.67 -4.51 18.58
C LEU A 147 -11.90 -3.55 17.66
N GLY A 148 -11.02 -4.08 16.81
CA GLY A 148 -10.21 -3.26 15.90
C GLY A 148 -11.05 -2.50 14.87
N TRP A 149 -11.91 -3.19 14.12
CA TRP A 149 -12.74 -2.52 13.11
C TRP A 149 -13.87 -1.70 13.75
N ARG A 150 -14.37 -2.08 14.94
CA ARG A 150 -15.37 -1.29 15.68
C ARG A 150 -14.82 0.07 16.11
N ALA A 151 -13.60 0.10 16.64
CA ALA A 151 -12.93 1.35 16.99
C ALA A 151 -12.76 2.27 15.76
N TYR A 152 -12.42 1.69 14.60
CA TYR A 152 -12.28 2.46 13.38
C TYR A 152 -13.64 2.98 12.86
N ALA A 153 -14.67 2.13 12.82
CA ALA A 153 -16.02 2.54 12.41
C ALA A 153 -16.55 3.69 13.28
N LEU A 154 -16.34 3.62 14.60
CA LEU A 154 -16.68 4.69 15.53
C LEU A 154 -15.91 5.99 15.23
N TYR A 155 -14.62 5.89 14.91
CA TYR A 155 -13.83 7.05 14.49
C TYR A 155 -14.38 7.72 13.23
N VAL A 156 -14.72 6.95 12.20
CA VAL A 156 -15.30 7.50 10.96
C VAL A 156 -16.65 8.17 11.25
N LEU A 157 -17.53 7.51 12.01
CA LEU A 157 -18.82 8.08 12.40
C LEU A 157 -18.66 9.34 13.26
N ALA A 158 -17.65 9.39 14.14
CA ALA A 158 -17.36 10.55 14.96
C ALA A 158 -16.89 11.75 14.13
N ARG A 159 -16.15 11.54 13.03
CA ARG A 159 -15.76 12.62 12.10
C ARG A 159 -16.96 13.32 11.48
N VAL A 160 -18.11 12.63 11.38
CA VAL A 160 -19.36 13.15 10.80
C VAL A 160 -20.47 13.33 11.85
N GLN A 161 -20.11 13.32 13.14
CA GLN A 161 -21.03 13.54 14.28
C GLN A 161 -22.21 12.53 14.33
N LYS A 162 -22.00 11.31 13.84
CA LYS A 162 -22.98 10.21 13.85
C LYS A 162 -22.66 9.09 14.84
N ALA A 163 -21.51 9.13 15.53
CA ALA A 163 -21.19 8.13 16.54
C ALA A 163 -22.07 8.31 17.79
N ALA A 164 -22.57 7.21 18.35
CA ALA A 164 -23.23 7.24 19.64
C ALA A 164 -22.17 7.41 20.75
N ILE A 165 -22.25 8.51 21.51
CA ILE A 165 -21.28 8.78 22.58
C ILE A 165 -21.28 7.68 23.66
N GLY A 166 -22.41 6.98 23.85
CA GLY A 166 -22.51 5.82 24.73
C GLY A 166 -21.59 4.68 24.32
N ASP A 167 -21.45 4.41 23.02
CA ASP A 167 -20.57 3.36 22.50
C ASP A 167 -19.10 3.72 22.68
N LEU A 168 -18.75 4.99 22.48
CA LEU A 168 -17.40 5.49 22.74
C LEU A 168 -17.02 5.32 24.21
N ARG A 169 -17.91 5.73 25.13
CA ARG A 169 -17.70 5.57 26.58
C ARG A 169 -17.65 4.09 26.98
N TYR A 170 -18.52 3.25 26.42
CA TYR A 170 -18.53 1.81 26.69
C TYR A 170 -17.22 1.14 26.26
N LEU A 171 -16.75 1.41 25.03
CA LEU A 171 -15.51 0.86 24.50
C LEU A 171 -14.30 1.34 25.32
N HIS A 172 -14.30 2.60 25.74
CA HIS A 172 -13.28 3.16 26.63
C HIS A 172 -13.27 2.45 27.98
N ASP A 173 -14.40 2.49 28.70
CA ASP A 173 -14.48 2.07 30.10
C ASP A 173 -14.35 0.54 30.26
N ASN A 174 -14.69 -0.26 29.23
CA ASN A 174 -14.70 -1.73 29.32
C ASN A 174 -13.65 -2.43 28.44
N HIS A 175 -13.15 -1.78 27.38
CA HIS A 175 -12.34 -2.45 26.35
C HIS A 175 -11.05 -1.70 25.97
N LEU A 176 -10.73 -0.54 26.53
CA LEU A 176 -9.56 0.24 26.12
C LEU A 176 -8.26 -0.58 26.09
N GLN A 177 -8.02 -1.42 27.10
CA GLN A 177 -6.83 -2.26 27.18
C GLN A 177 -6.90 -3.53 26.32
N LYS A 178 -8.12 -3.92 25.90
CA LYS A 178 -8.38 -5.07 25.01
C LYS A 178 -8.34 -4.71 23.53
N LEU A 179 -8.31 -3.42 23.20
CA LEU A 179 -8.15 -2.97 21.82
C LEU A 179 -6.85 -3.56 21.23
N PRO A 180 -6.89 -4.08 19.98
CA PRO A 180 -5.85 -4.95 19.47
C PRO A 180 -4.54 -4.22 19.13
N THR A 181 -4.62 -2.92 18.88
CA THR A 181 -3.53 -2.09 18.34
C THR A 181 -3.51 -0.69 18.95
N ALA A 182 -2.35 -0.03 18.87
CA ALA A 182 -2.24 1.38 19.26
C ALA A 182 -3.09 2.26 18.34
N LEU A 183 -3.26 1.88 17.08
CA LEU A 183 -4.19 2.54 16.16
C LEU A 183 -5.63 2.50 16.68
N ALA A 184 -6.14 1.34 17.08
CA ALA A 184 -7.51 1.22 17.57
C ALA A 184 -7.74 2.08 18.84
N GLN A 185 -6.74 2.13 19.73
CA GLN A 185 -6.75 3.02 20.90
C GLN A 185 -6.73 4.50 20.50
N ALA A 186 -5.90 4.89 19.53
CA ALA A 186 -5.82 6.25 19.01
C ALA A 186 -7.11 6.68 18.28
N GLN A 187 -7.76 5.78 17.55
CA GLN A 187 -9.05 6.00 16.89
C GLN A 187 -10.15 6.29 17.92
N LEU A 188 -10.23 5.49 18.99
CA LEU A 188 -11.13 5.74 20.09
C LEU A 188 -10.83 7.08 20.78
N ALA A 189 -9.56 7.37 21.06
CA ALA A 189 -9.13 8.62 21.66
C ALA A 189 -9.52 9.85 20.83
N ALA A 190 -9.23 9.82 19.52
CA ALA A 190 -9.59 10.89 18.60
C ALA A 190 -11.11 11.04 18.45
N SER A 191 -11.88 9.95 18.55
CA SER A 191 -13.34 9.99 18.58
C SER A 191 -13.86 10.71 19.82
N LEU A 192 -13.35 10.37 21.00
CA LEU A 192 -13.71 11.00 22.27
C LEU A 192 -13.36 12.49 22.27
N ALA A 193 -12.18 12.86 21.77
CA ALA A 193 -11.75 14.26 21.66
C ALA A 193 -12.74 15.10 20.82
N ARG A 194 -13.26 14.54 19.71
CA ARG A 194 -14.24 15.22 18.84
C ARG A 194 -15.59 15.49 19.51
N TYR A 195 -15.96 14.72 20.53
CA TYR A 195 -17.17 14.93 21.33
C TYR A 195 -16.90 15.70 22.62
N GLY A 196 -15.68 16.19 22.84
CA GLY A 196 -15.30 16.95 24.04
C GLY A 196 -15.05 16.10 25.29
N GLU A 197 -14.94 14.78 25.16
CA GLU A 197 -14.58 13.85 26.26
C GLU A 197 -13.06 13.86 26.50
N LEU A 198 -12.51 15.03 26.87
CA LEU A 198 -11.07 15.29 26.84
C LEU A 198 -10.27 14.39 27.78
N GLU A 199 -10.77 14.08 28.98
CA GLU A 199 -10.05 13.22 29.93
C GLU A 199 -9.96 11.78 29.43
N ARG A 200 -11.09 11.17 29.01
CA ARG A 200 -11.09 9.85 28.36
C ARG A 200 -10.23 9.82 27.10
N ALA A 201 -10.23 10.91 26.32
CA ALA A 201 -9.37 11.01 25.14
C ALA A 201 -7.89 10.98 25.50
N LYS A 202 -7.45 11.72 26.52
CA LYS A 202 -6.07 11.70 27.02
C LYS A 202 -5.69 10.34 27.59
N GLU A 203 -6.59 9.70 28.33
CA GLU A 203 -6.38 8.33 28.86
C GLU A 203 -6.18 7.33 27.72
N ALA A 204 -7.04 7.36 26.70
CA ALA A 204 -6.92 6.48 25.54
C ALA A 204 -5.66 6.74 24.70
N PHE A 205 -5.29 8.00 24.46
CA PHE A 205 -4.01 8.32 23.80
C PHE A 205 -2.81 7.89 24.62
N THR A 206 -2.85 8.04 25.95
CA THR A 206 -1.78 7.58 26.83
C THR A 206 -1.65 6.07 26.80
N ALA A 207 -2.77 5.33 26.77
CA ALA A 207 -2.76 3.89 26.59
C ALA A 207 -2.15 3.49 25.23
N ALA A 208 -2.47 4.21 24.16
CA ALA A 208 -1.88 4.01 22.83
C ALA A 208 -0.36 4.27 22.81
N LEU A 209 0.10 5.36 23.42
CA LEU A 209 1.52 5.73 23.53
C LEU A 209 2.33 4.71 24.34
N ASN A 210 1.73 4.10 25.37
CA ASN A 210 2.40 3.15 26.24
C ASN A 210 2.35 1.70 25.72
N ARG A 211 1.69 1.45 24.59
CA ARG A 211 1.54 0.11 24.03
C ARG A 211 2.82 -0.34 23.33
N SER A 212 3.38 -1.47 23.78
CA SER A 212 4.61 -2.06 23.23
C SER A 212 4.36 -3.23 22.26
N GLY A 213 3.13 -3.74 22.15
CA GLY A 213 2.79 -4.92 21.35
C GLY A 213 1.57 -4.74 20.45
N ARG A 214 1.37 -5.69 19.53
CA ARG A 214 0.21 -5.78 18.63
C ARG A 214 -0.40 -7.17 18.72
N MET A 215 -1.72 -7.24 18.87
CA MET A 215 -2.44 -8.52 18.76
C MET A 215 -2.52 -8.93 17.29
N THR A 216 -2.52 -10.23 17.02
CA THR A 216 -2.70 -10.75 15.65
C THR A 216 -4.13 -10.50 15.21
N VAL A 217 -4.31 -9.53 14.32
CA VAL A 217 -5.60 -9.17 13.72
C VAL A 217 -5.41 -8.90 12.23
N ARG A 218 -6.44 -9.19 11.42
CA ARG A 218 -6.52 -8.86 9.99
C ARG A 218 -6.94 -7.40 9.84
N ASP A 219 -6.01 -6.49 10.12
CA ASP A 219 -6.20 -5.04 9.99
C ASP A 219 -5.14 -4.40 9.07
N TYR A 220 -4.49 -5.20 8.23
CA TYR A 220 -3.63 -4.76 7.13
C TYR A 220 -2.34 -4.04 7.51
N GLY A 221 -1.89 -4.11 8.77
CA GLY A 221 -0.70 -3.34 9.14
C GLY A 221 0.22 -3.93 10.17
N SER A 222 0.97 -3.02 10.79
CA SER A 222 2.23 -3.30 11.43
C SER A 222 2.45 -2.32 12.59
N PRO A 223 3.45 -2.58 13.45
CA PRO A 223 3.85 -1.61 14.47
C PRO A 223 4.21 -0.23 13.90
N LEU A 224 4.81 -0.18 12.70
CA LEU A 224 5.14 1.08 12.04
C LEU A 224 3.88 1.84 11.62
N ARG A 225 2.92 1.14 10.99
CA ARG A 225 1.62 1.74 10.62
C ARG A 225 0.89 2.25 11.86
N ASP A 226 0.84 1.46 12.93
CA ASP A 226 0.15 1.84 14.17
C ASP A 226 0.74 3.10 14.79
N ARG A 227 2.07 3.20 14.83
CA ARG A 227 2.75 4.36 15.42
C ARG A 227 2.61 5.61 14.55
N ALA A 228 2.72 5.47 13.22
CA ALA A 228 2.47 6.57 12.29
C ALA A 228 1.02 7.08 12.40
N ALA A 229 0.06 6.17 12.51
CA ALA A 229 -1.34 6.52 12.66
C ALA A 229 -1.64 7.16 14.02
N LEU A 230 -1.04 6.68 15.11
CA LEU A 230 -1.09 7.34 16.42
C LEU A 230 -0.54 8.76 16.34
N LEU A 231 0.60 8.97 15.67
CA LEU A 231 1.19 10.29 15.47
C LEU A 231 0.24 11.24 14.72
N ALA A 232 -0.33 10.77 13.61
CA ALA A 232 -1.29 11.54 12.82
C ALA A 232 -2.52 11.93 13.65
N LEU A 233 -3.14 10.97 14.34
CA LEU A 233 -4.36 11.18 15.11
C LEU A 233 -4.14 12.04 16.36
N LEU A 234 -3.00 11.86 17.05
CA LEU A 234 -2.63 12.67 18.20
C LEU A 234 -2.41 14.13 17.78
N ALA A 235 -1.67 14.36 16.70
CA ALA A 235 -1.42 15.69 16.16
C ALA A 235 -2.73 16.36 15.65
N GLU A 236 -3.60 15.63 14.95
CA GLU A 236 -4.91 16.13 14.52
C GLU A 236 -5.81 16.52 15.70
N SER A 237 -5.69 15.85 16.85
CA SER A 237 -6.53 16.10 18.03
C SER A 237 -6.14 17.36 18.82
N GLY A 238 -4.88 17.81 18.69
CA GLY A 238 -4.31 18.89 19.52
C GLY A 238 -4.08 18.52 20.99
N LEU A 239 -4.23 17.24 21.36
CA LEU A 239 -3.97 16.74 22.72
C LEU A 239 -2.53 16.27 22.89
N LEU A 240 -2.02 16.37 24.12
CA LEU A 240 -0.67 15.94 24.52
C LEU A 240 0.45 16.48 23.61
N PRO A 241 0.51 17.80 23.32
CA PRO A 241 1.47 18.36 22.37
C PRO A 241 2.94 18.06 22.74
N ASP A 242 3.25 17.97 24.03
CA ASP A 242 4.59 17.64 24.53
C ASP A 242 5.08 16.24 24.15
N ARG A 243 4.17 15.32 23.78
CA ARG A 243 4.50 13.95 23.36
C ARG A 243 4.79 13.83 21.87
N LEU A 244 4.40 14.82 21.06
CA LEU A 244 4.54 14.78 19.60
C LEU A 244 5.99 14.73 19.12
N PRO A 245 6.95 15.52 19.65
CA PRO A 245 8.32 15.52 19.15
C PRO A 245 8.99 14.15 19.27
N GLN A 246 8.91 13.52 20.46
CA GLN A 246 9.48 12.20 20.70
C GLN A 246 8.82 11.15 19.80
N LEU A 247 7.49 11.16 19.67
CA LEU A 247 6.78 10.21 18.81
C LEU A 247 7.16 10.38 17.34
N ALA A 248 7.36 11.61 16.87
CA ALA A 248 7.81 11.89 15.50
C ALA A 248 9.23 11.36 15.25
N GLU A 249 10.14 11.53 16.20
CA GLU A 249 11.49 10.96 16.14
C GLU A 249 11.45 9.44 16.08
N GLU A 250 10.64 8.78 16.93
CA GLU A 250 10.50 7.33 16.94
C GLU A 250 9.93 6.78 15.63
N VAL A 251 8.90 7.42 15.06
CA VAL A 251 8.32 7.01 13.76
C VAL A 251 9.34 7.17 12.64
N ALA A 252 10.05 8.30 12.59
CA ALA A 252 11.06 8.53 11.57
C ALA A 252 12.25 7.57 11.71
N ALA A 253 12.69 7.28 12.93
CA ALA A 253 13.76 6.32 13.18
C ALA A 253 13.36 4.91 12.72
N ASP A 254 12.16 4.45 13.06
CA ASP A 254 11.66 3.14 12.64
C ASP A 254 11.52 3.04 11.12
N PHE A 255 10.99 4.09 10.47
CA PHE A 255 10.81 4.12 9.02
C PHE A 255 12.15 4.15 8.28
N ASN A 256 13.10 4.98 8.70
CA ASN A 256 14.39 5.12 8.02
C ASN A 256 15.28 3.87 8.14
N GLN A 257 14.96 2.92 9.03
CA GLN A 257 15.61 1.61 9.12
C GLN A 257 14.98 0.54 8.20
N ARG A 258 13.84 0.84 7.57
CA ARG A 258 13.10 -0.11 6.74
C ARG A 258 13.55 -0.04 5.28
N ARG A 259 13.74 -1.20 4.68
CA ARG A 259 13.98 -1.34 3.24
C ARG A 259 12.68 -1.42 2.42
N TYR A 260 11.64 -1.97 3.02
CA TYR A 260 10.34 -2.21 2.38
C TYR A 260 9.24 -1.63 3.28
N SER A 261 8.22 -1.05 2.66
CA SER A 261 7.02 -0.59 3.34
C SER A 261 5.78 -0.98 2.55
N SER A 262 4.68 -1.29 3.24
CA SER A 262 3.40 -1.58 2.60
C SER A 262 2.64 -0.30 2.25
N THR A 263 1.65 -0.41 1.36
CA THR A 263 0.72 0.68 1.01
C THR A 263 0.04 1.27 2.25
N GLN A 264 -0.36 0.42 3.22
CA GLN A 264 -0.90 0.87 4.51
C GLN A 264 0.11 1.67 5.35
N GLU A 265 1.35 1.20 5.45
CA GLU A 265 2.40 1.93 6.18
C GLU A 265 2.66 3.28 5.51
N GLN A 266 2.80 3.31 4.19
CA GLN A 266 3.06 4.52 3.40
C GLN A 266 1.94 5.56 3.56
N ALA A 267 0.67 5.15 3.49
CA ALA A 267 -0.46 6.06 3.64
C ALA A 267 -0.49 6.73 5.02
N TRP A 268 -0.29 5.98 6.10
CA TRP A 268 -0.28 6.53 7.46
C TRP A 268 0.97 7.34 7.77
N LEU A 269 2.14 6.98 7.22
CA LEU A 269 3.35 7.80 7.30
C LEU A 269 3.15 9.16 6.62
N LEU A 270 2.47 9.18 5.47
CA LEU A 270 2.13 10.43 4.79
C LEU A 270 1.12 11.28 5.58
N LEU A 271 0.09 10.67 6.17
CA LEU A 271 -0.83 11.40 7.06
C LEU A 271 -0.11 11.98 8.28
N ALA A 272 0.82 11.22 8.87
CA ALA A 272 1.66 11.70 9.96
C ALA A 272 2.54 12.88 9.52
N ALA A 273 3.17 12.79 8.35
CA ALA A 273 3.95 13.87 7.76
C ALA A 273 3.09 15.12 7.58
N HIS A 274 1.88 15.00 7.02
CA HIS A 274 0.97 16.13 6.84
C HIS A 274 0.61 16.78 8.18
N ALA A 275 0.35 15.98 9.21
CA ALA A 275 0.02 16.51 10.53
C ALA A 275 1.20 17.29 11.15
N LEU A 276 2.43 16.84 10.92
CA LEU A 276 3.65 17.54 11.36
C LEU A 276 3.94 18.83 10.58
N LEU A 277 3.52 18.94 9.32
CA LEU A 277 3.70 20.17 8.52
C LEU A 277 2.98 21.39 9.11
N LYS A 278 1.94 21.18 9.93
CA LYS A 278 1.21 22.26 10.60
C LYS A 278 2.02 22.95 11.71
N GLN A 279 3.17 22.38 12.09
CA GLN A 279 4.07 22.96 13.08
C GLN A 279 5.09 23.88 12.40
N PRO A 280 5.46 25.05 12.96
CA PRO A 280 6.35 26.04 12.32
C PRO A 280 7.79 25.53 12.16
N GLY A 281 8.26 25.45 10.92
CA GLY A 281 9.63 25.04 10.57
C GLY A 281 10.67 26.13 10.79
N GLN A 282 11.94 25.75 10.94
CA GLN A 282 13.07 26.66 11.09
C GLN A 282 14.25 26.34 10.15
N LEU A 283 14.00 25.55 9.09
CA LEU A 283 15.04 25.18 8.13
C LEU A 283 15.58 26.42 7.38
N LYS A 284 16.90 26.57 7.37
CA LYS A 284 17.61 27.59 6.59
C LYS A 284 18.74 26.92 5.82
N LEU A 285 18.60 26.83 4.49
CA LEU A 285 19.60 26.21 3.62
C LEU A 285 20.09 27.20 2.56
N ALA A 286 21.23 26.89 1.95
CA ALA A 286 21.60 27.42 0.65
C ALA A 286 21.92 26.29 -0.33
N VAL A 287 21.26 26.30 -1.50
CA VAL A 287 21.48 25.35 -2.59
C VAL A 287 22.24 26.08 -3.69
N ASP A 288 23.47 25.66 -3.97
CA ASP A 288 24.40 26.34 -4.90
C ASP A 288 24.46 27.87 -4.66
N GLY A 289 24.43 28.28 -3.39
CA GLY A 289 24.49 29.68 -2.95
C GLY A 289 23.16 30.42 -2.93
N GLN A 290 22.06 29.83 -3.40
CA GLN A 290 20.71 30.42 -3.30
C GLN A 290 20.03 30.03 -2.00
N ALA A 291 19.55 31.03 -1.24
CA ALA A 291 18.88 30.82 0.04
C ALA A 291 17.53 30.10 -0.14
N VAL A 292 17.26 29.12 0.74
CA VAL A 292 16.05 28.32 0.78
C VAL A 292 15.54 28.28 2.22
N THR A 293 14.28 28.66 2.41
CA THR A 293 13.60 28.68 3.71
C THR A 293 12.37 27.77 3.76
N ALA A 294 12.08 27.03 2.67
CA ALA A 294 11.01 26.04 2.66
C ALA A 294 11.37 24.90 3.63
N ASP A 295 10.41 24.46 4.44
CA ASP A 295 10.60 23.42 5.45
C ASP A 295 9.38 22.51 5.51
N PRO A 296 9.48 21.26 5.00
CA PRO A 296 10.64 20.64 4.38
C PRO A 296 10.95 21.21 2.98
N PHE A 297 12.19 21.07 2.56
CA PHE A 297 12.65 21.38 1.20
C PHE A 297 12.91 20.09 0.41
N TYR A 298 12.35 20.00 -0.79
CA TYR A 298 12.49 18.84 -1.68
C TYR A 298 13.27 19.22 -2.95
N LEU A 299 14.16 18.32 -3.37
CA LEU A 299 14.99 18.51 -4.54
C LEU A 299 15.07 17.24 -5.38
N SER A 300 14.78 17.35 -6.68
CA SER A 300 14.88 16.26 -7.65
C SER A 300 15.89 16.65 -8.74
N PRO A 301 17.21 16.53 -8.50
CA PRO A 301 18.21 16.97 -9.46
C PRO A 301 18.22 16.07 -10.70
N THR A 302 18.35 16.70 -11.87
CA THR A 302 18.56 15.99 -13.13
C THR A 302 19.91 15.27 -13.15
N ALA A 303 20.07 14.27 -14.01
CA ALA A 303 21.35 13.58 -14.17
C ALA A 303 22.50 14.54 -14.53
N GLY A 304 22.21 15.60 -15.29
CA GLY A 304 23.17 16.64 -15.65
C GLY A 304 23.52 17.60 -14.50
N GLN A 305 22.63 17.83 -13.55
CA GLN A 305 22.94 18.57 -12.32
C GLN A 305 23.82 17.72 -11.40
N LEU A 306 23.49 16.44 -11.24
CA LEU A 306 24.30 15.51 -10.45
C LEU A 306 25.72 15.35 -10.99
N SER A 307 25.91 15.36 -12.32
CA SER A 307 27.25 15.24 -12.92
C SER A 307 28.11 16.48 -12.75
N LYS A 308 27.49 17.67 -12.66
CA LYS A 308 28.19 18.94 -12.40
C LYS A 308 28.58 19.13 -10.92
N GLY A 309 27.95 18.37 -10.02
CA GLY A 309 28.03 18.57 -8.58
C GLY A 309 26.95 19.54 -8.11
N LEU A 310 26.41 19.26 -6.92
CA LEU A 310 25.35 20.02 -6.26
C LEU A 310 25.76 20.23 -4.81
N THR A 311 25.72 21.46 -4.31
CA THR A 311 26.08 21.78 -2.92
C THR A 311 24.86 22.28 -2.15
N VAL A 312 24.60 21.66 -0.99
CA VAL A 312 23.57 22.11 -0.04
C VAL A 312 24.23 22.42 1.29
N ASN A 313 24.15 23.69 1.71
CA ASN A 313 24.74 24.18 2.95
C ASN A 313 23.63 24.47 3.97
N ASN A 314 23.75 23.95 5.19
CA ASN A 314 22.90 24.37 6.30
C ASN A 314 23.37 25.74 6.82
N GLN A 315 22.52 26.74 6.70
CA GLN A 315 22.74 28.11 7.17
C GLN A 315 21.96 28.43 8.46
N GLY A 316 21.29 27.44 9.04
CA GLY A 316 20.59 27.55 10.31
C GLY A 316 21.48 27.17 11.50
N ASP A 317 21.02 27.56 12.69
CA ASP A 317 21.69 27.24 13.96
C ASP A 317 21.29 25.87 14.52
N GLN A 318 20.41 25.15 13.83
CA GLN A 318 19.89 23.83 14.20
C GLN A 318 20.28 22.77 13.16
N PRO A 319 20.40 21.48 13.55
CA PRO A 319 20.63 20.40 12.60
C PRO A 319 19.55 20.32 11.52
N ALA A 320 19.96 20.08 10.27
CA ALA A 320 19.06 19.74 9.18
C ALA A 320 19.08 18.22 8.96
N TRP A 321 17.90 17.61 8.95
CA TRP A 321 17.72 16.21 8.59
C TRP A 321 17.71 16.08 7.08
N THR A 322 18.35 15.03 6.55
CA THR A 322 18.38 14.76 5.11
C THR A 322 18.14 13.29 4.79
N VAL A 323 17.38 13.04 3.73
CA VAL A 323 17.22 11.72 3.12
C VAL A 323 17.46 11.84 1.62
N MET A 324 18.23 10.91 1.08
CA MET A 324 18.50 10.78 -0.34
C MET A 324 18.04 9.42 -0.85
N ASN A 325 17.14 9.43 -1.83
CA ASN A 325 16.66 8.23 -2.51
C ASN A 325 17.21 8.15 -3.91
N LEU A 326 17.58 6.94 -4.30
CA LEU A 326 17.96 6.59 -5.65
C LEU A 326 17.00 5.51 -6.15
N SER A 327 16.43 5.73 -7.33
CA SER A 327 15.50 4.79 -7.96
C SER A 327 15.80 4.65 -9.45
N GLY A 328 15.50 3.50 -10.02
CA GLY A 328 15.70 3.21 -11.44
C GLY A 328 15.58 1.73 -11.73
N VAL A 329 15.59 1.36 -13.01
CA VAL A 329 15.60 -0.06 -13.42
C VAL A 329 17.04 -0.57 -13.28
N PRO A 330 17.31 -1.59 -12.46
CA PRO A 330 18.67 -2.12 -12.30
C PRO A 330 19.24 -2.60 -13.64
N SER A 331 20.49 -2.25 -13.93
CA SER A 331 21.21 -2.76 -15.10
C SER A 331 21.65 -4.22 -14.94
N ALA A 332 21.94 -4.63 -13.70
CA ALA A 332 22.33 -5.99 -13.37
C ALA A 332 21.09 -6.89 -13.15
N ALA A 333 21.15 -8.11 -13.67
CA ALA A 333 20.14 -9.13 -13.41
C ALA A 333 20.02 -9.38 -11.90
N GLN A 334 18.78 -9.43 -11.40
CA GLN A 334 18.53 -9.68 -9.99
C GLN A 334 18.60 -11.19 -9.71
N PRO A 335 19.42 -11.66 -8.75
CA PRO A 335 19.53 -13.08 -8.47
C PRO A 335 18.22 -13.62 -7.88
N PRO A 336 17.94 -14.93 -7.99
CA PRO A 336 16.85 -15.56 -7.25
C PRO A 336 16.96 -15.25 -5.75
N ALA A 337 15.83 -15.09 -5.08
CA ALA A 337 15.77 -14.80 -3.65
C ALA A 337 14.59 -15.53 -3.01
N GLN A 338 14.76 -15.96 -1.78
CA GLN A 338 13.70 -16.57 -0.98
C GLN A 338 13.75 -15.96 0.42
N ASN A 339 12.76 -15.14 0.75
CA ASN A 339 12.62 -14.54 2.07
C ASN A 339 11.16 -14.68 2.50
N GLY A 340 10.78 -15.78 3.14
CA GLY A 340 9.38 -16.03 3.49
C GLY A 340 8.56 -16.69 2.39
N PHE A 341 9.03 -16.71 1.13
CA PHE A 341 8.39 -17.45 0.05
C PHE A 341 9.41 -18.17 -0.85
N SER A 342 8.98 -19.29 -1.41
CA SER A 342 9.57 -19.89 -2.60
C SER A 342 8.63 -19.73 -3.80
N ILE A 343 9.19 -19.57 -5.00
CA ILE A 343 8.43 -19.49 -6.25
C ILE A 343 9.24 -20.06 -7.40
N SER A 344 8.57 -20.77 -8.30
CA SER A 344 9.14 -21.28 -9.54
C SER A 344 8.12 -21.18 -10.69
N ARG A 345 8.61 -20.98 -11.91
CA ARG A 345 7.81 -20.98 -13.13
C ARG A 345 8.37 -22.01 -14.10
N ARG A 346 7.48 -22.76 -14.74
CA ARG A 346 7.82 -23.76 -15.77
C ARG A 346 6.82 -23.68 -16.93
N TYR A 347 7.27 -24.06 -18.11
CA TYR A 347 6.48 -24.08 -19.34
C TYR A 347 6.23 -25.52 -19.76
N TYR A 348 5.01 -25.80 -20.19
CA TYR A 348 4.59 -27.11 -20.66
C TYR A 348 3.77 -26.99 -21.95
N THR A 349 3.75 -28.06 -22.74
CA THR A 349 2.72 -28.23 -23.77
C THR A 349 1.37 -28.47 -23.10
N ARG A 350 0.27 -28.35 -23.87
CA ARG A 350 -1.06 -28.73 -23.38
C ARG A 350 -1.09 -30.15 -22.82
N THR A 351 -0.34 -31.09 -23.37
CA THR A 351 -0.28 -32.49 -22.90
C THR A 351 0.68 -32.72 -21.72
N GLY A 352 1.23 -31.67 -21.10
CA GLY A 352 2.10 -31.79 -19.91
C GLY A 352 3.56 -32.14 -20.19
N LYS A 353 4.03 -32.04 -21.44
CA LYS A 353 5.46 -32.20 -21.74
C LYS A 353 6.21 -30.90 -21.44
N PRO A 354 7.34 -30.92 -20.71
CA PRO A 354 8.14 -29.72 -20.48
C PRO A 354 8.57 -29.05 -21.79
N VAL A 355 8.56 -27.72 -21.81
CA VAL A 355 9.01 -26.89 -22.94
C VAL A 355 10.18 -26.04 -22.50
N ASP A 356 11.23 -25.99 -23.32
CA ASP A 356 12.34 -25.06 -23.16
C ASP A 356 11.96 -23.71 -23.78
N PRO A 357 11.83 -22.62 -22.99
CA PRO A 357 11.49 -21.30 -23.53
C PRO A 357 12.56 -20.71 -24.47
N ALA A 358 13.76 -21.30 -24.54
CA ALA A 358 14.80 -20.90 -25.50
C ALA A 358 14.64 -21.54 -26.90
N GLN A 359 13.61 -22.36 -27.12
CA GLN A 359 13.39 -23.10 -28.37
C GLN A 359 11.93 -23.07 -28.82
N LEU A 360 11.24 -21.94 -28.65
CA LEU A 360 9.84 -21.81 -29.04
C LEU A 360 9.72 -21.56 -30.54
N ARG A 361 8.68 -22.10 -31.16
CA ARG A 361 8.25 -21.74 -32.50
C ARG A 361 7.11 -20.76 -32.45
N GLN A 362 7.02 -19.90 -33.45
CA GLN A 362 5.86 -19.03 -33.62
C GLN A 362 4.55 -19.85 -33.59
N ASN A 363 3.56 -19.34 -32.86
CA ASN A 363 2.27 -19.94 -32.56
C ASN A 363 2.27 -21.11 -31.57
N ASP A 364 3.41 -21.50 -31.00
CA ASP A 364 3.44 -22.47 -29.91
C ASP A 364 2.56 -21.97 -28.76
N LEU A 365 1.72 -22.87 -28.26
CA LEU A 365 0.86 -22.60 -27.12
C LEU A 365 1.39 -23.31 -25.89
N LEU A 366 1.62 -22.50 -24.85
CA LEU A 366 2.26 -22.89 -23.61
C LEU A 366 1.25 -22.88 -22.47
N VAL A 367 1.35 -23.89 -21.63
CA VAL A 367 0.78 -23.90 -20.29
C VAL A 367 1.89 -23.40 -19.35
N VAL A 368 1.72 -22.19 -18.83
CA VAL A 368 2.65 -21.60 -17.87
C VAL A 368 2.19 -22.01 -16.47
N VAL A 369 3.02 -22.76 -15.75
CA VAL A 369 2.73 -23.24 -14.41
C VAL A 369 3.64 -22.54 -13.41
N ILE A 370 3.04 -21.88 -12.43
CA ILE A 370 3.72 -21.23 -11.32
C ILE A 370 3.42 -22.00 -10.05
N THR A 371 4.46 -22.41 -9.33
CA THR A 371 4.33 -23.09 -8.04
C THR A 371 5.18 -22.41 -6.98
N GLY A 372 4.77 -22.54 -5.73
CA GLY A 372 5.53 -22.01 -4.62
C GLY A 372 4.96 -22.39 -3.27
N GLU A 373 5.58 -21.86 -2.23
CA GLU A 373 5.20 -22.11 -0.84
C GLU A 373 5.53 -20.90 0.03
N ALA A 374 4.58 -20.55 0.91
CA ALA A 374 4.80 -19.58 1.98
C ALA A 374 5.49 -20.25 3.17
N GLN A 375 6.68 -19.77 3.51
CA GLN A 375 7.50 -20.28 4.60
C GLN A 375 7.00 -19.75 5.96
N GLY A 376 7.24 -20.49 7.04
CA GLY A 376 6.74 -20.12 8.38
C GLY A 376 5.25 -20.42 8.58
N LYS A 377 4.70 -19.96 9.72
CA LYS A 377 3.33 -20.27 10.17
C LYS A 377 2.34 -19.11 10.10
N GLU A 378 2.83 -17.90 9.83
CA GLU A 378 1.97 -16.72 9.76
C GLU A 378 1.12 -16.75 8.49
N GLU A 379 -0.18 -16.44 8.61
CA GLU A 379 -1.05 -16.13 7.47
C GLU A 379 -0.40 -15.06 6.58
N GLN A 380 -0.49 -15.26 5.27
CA GLN A 380 0.04 -14.34 4.27
C GLN A 380 -1.05 -13.93 3.29
N GLN A 381 -1.08 -12.63 2.99
CA GLN A 381 -1.93 -12.06 1.94
C GLN A 381 -1.05 -11.82 0.72
N ALA A 382 -0.86 -12.87 -0.06
CA ALA A 382 0.18 -12.95 -1.07
C ALA A 382 -0.30 -12.45 -2.44
N LEU A 383 0.62 -11.81 -3.16
CA LEU A 383 0.42 -11.40 -4.55
C LEU A 383 1.51 -12.01 -5.42
N VAL A 384 1.11 -12.88 -6.35
CA VAL A 384 1.98 -13.43 -7.39
C VAL A 384 1.93 -12.51 -8.60
N VAL A 385 3.11 -12.16 -9.11
CA VAL A 385 3.30 -11.31 -10.29
C VAL A 385 4.27 -12.01 -11.22
N ASP A 386 3.80 -12.36 -12.41
CA ASP A 386 4.62 -12.94 -13.46
C ASP A 386 4.64 -12.02 -14.67
N LEU A 387 5.68 -11.19 -14.78
CA LEU A 387 5.88 -10.34 -15.95
C LEU A 387 6.22 -11.20 -17.16
N LEU A 388 5.57 -10.92 -18.29
CA LEU A 388 5.76 -11.66 -19.52
C LEU A 388 6.99 -11.17 -20.30
N PRO A 389 7.78 -12.08 -20.89
CA PRO A 389 8.71 -11.73 -21.94
C PRO A 389 7.94 -11.29 -23.19
N ALA A 390 8.37 -10.21 -23.85
CA ALA A 390 7.61 -9.54 -24.92
C ALA A 390 7.27 -10.41 -26.16
N GLY A 391 7.92 -11.55 -26.36
CA GLY A 391 7.56 -12.51 -27.42
C GLY A 391 6.36 -13.40 -27.09
N LEU A 392 5.87 -13.38 -25.85
CA LEU A 392 4.73 -14.15 -25.38
C LEU A 392 3.53 -13.25 -25.12
N GLU A 393 2.35 -13.71 -25.49
CA GLU A 393 1.07 -13.05 -25.18
C GLU A 393 0.18 -13.98 -24.38
N ILE A 394 -0.53 -13.45 -23.37
CA ILE A 394 -1.49 -14.23 -22.60
C ILE A 394 -2.71 -14.56 -23.45
N GLU A 395 -3.10 -15.83 -23.43
CA GLU A 395 -4.36 -16.30 -24.00
C GLU A 395 -5.48 -16.12 -22.98
N ASN A 396 -6.40 -15.20 -23.24
CA ASN A 396 -7.45 -14.86 -22.28
C ASN A 396 -8.47 -16.00 -22.14
N PRO A 397 -8.59 -16.63 -20.96
CA PRO A 397 -9.47 -17.77 -20.75
C PRO A 397 -10.95 -17.43 -20.95
N ARG A 398 -11.37 -16.16 -20.77
CA ARG A 398 -12.76 -15.72 -21.00
C ARG A 398 -13.16 -15.80 -22.48
N LEU A 399 -12.20 -15.68 -23.40
CA LEU A 399 -12.42 -15.86 -24.84
C LEU A 399 -12.30 -17.33 -25.26
N ALA A 400 -11.55 -18.13 -24.50
CA ALA A 400 -11.37 -19.56 -24.70
C ALA A 400 -12.47 -20.40 -24.02
N HIS A 401 -13.74 -19.98 -24.11
CA HIS A 401 -14.92 -20.64 -23.50
C HIS A 401 -15.14 -22.12 -23.88
N ASN A 402 -14.24 -22.73 -24.66
CA ASN A 402 -14.31 -24.12 -25.11
C ASN A 402 -12.96 -24.89 -25.13
N ALA A 403 -11.86 -24.35 -24.56
CA ALA A 403 -10.58 -25.09 -24.48
C ALA A 403 -10.53 -25.96 -23.20
N SER A 404 -11.37 -27.00 -23.24
CA SER A 404 -11.48 -28.21 -22.43
C SER A 404 -10.66 -28.36 -21.13
N ALA A 405 -11.38 -28.53 -20.01
CA ALA A 405 -10.84 -29.06 -18.74
C ALA A 405 -10.13 -30.42 -18.89
N THR A 406 -10.35 -31.13 -20.02
CA THR A 406 -9.68 -32.39 -20.37
C THR A 406 -8.25 -32.21 -20.87
N GLU A 407 -7.90 -31.09 -21.51
CA GLU A 407 -6.56 -30.90 -22.11
C GLU A 407 -5.47 -30.58 -21.09
N ILE A 408 -5.83 -30.09 -19.89
CA ILE A 408 -4.88 -29.77 -18.81
C ILE A 408 -5.09 -30.64 -17.55
N ALA A 409 -5.76 -31.78 -17.71
CA ALA A 409 -6.09 -32.69 -16.59
C ALA A 409 -4.86 -33.29 -15.87
N TRP A 410 -3.66 -33.15 -16.44
CA TRP A 410 -2.39 -33.55 -15.82
C TRP A 410 -1.89 -32.56 -14.76
N LEU A 411 -2.43 -31.34 -14.72
CA LEU A 411 -2.07 -30.36 -13.70
C LEU A 411 -2.51 -30.87 -12.31
N PRO A 412 -1.72 -30.56 -11.27
CA PRO A 412 -2.21 -30.75 -9.90
C PRO A 412 -3.40 -29.83 -9.65
N GLU A 413 -4.08 -30.05 -8.53
CA GLU A 413 -5.15 -29.15 -8.08
C GLU A 413 -4.65 -27.70 -8.04
N LEU A 414 -5.37 -26.82 -8.74
CA LEU A 414 -5.04 -25.41 -8.81
C LEU A 414 -5.52 -24.70 -7.54
N THR A 415 -4.69 -23.80 -7.04
CA THR A 415 -5.03 -23.01 -5.85
C THR A 415 -6.12 -22.01 -6.17
N GLN A 416 -7.14 -21.96 -5.32
CA GLN A 416 -8.19 -20.96 -5.41
C GLN A 416 -7.60 -19.56 -5.19
N THR A 417 -7.88 -18.66 -6.12
CA THR A 417 -7.39 -17.28 -6.08
C THR A 417 -8.48 -16.34 -5.58
N LEU A 418 -8.11 -15.34 -4.79
CA LEU A 418 -9.00 -14.22 -4.45
C LEU A 418 -9.28 -13.34 -5.67
N HIS A 419 -8.28 -13.19 -6.54
CA HIS A 419 -8.33 -12.36 -7.73
C HIS A 419 -7.28 -12.80 -8.74
N THR A 420 -7.57 -12.61 -10.04
CA THR A 420 -6.60 -12.79 -11.12
C THR A 420 -6.71 -11.67 -12.14
N GLU A 421 -5.57 -11.27 -12.69
CA GLU A 421 -5.50 -10.33 -13.82
C GLU A 421 -4.62 -10.90 -14.93
N PHE A 422 -5.12 -10.75 -16.15
CA PHE A 422 -4.44 -11.10 -17.38
C PHE A 422 -4.22 -9.78 -18.13
N ARG A 423 -3.05 -9.19 -17.95
CA ARG A 423 -2.64 -7.96 -18.62
C ARG A 423 -1.69 -8.29 -19.77
N ASP A 424 -1.50 -7.34 -20.68
CA ASP A 424 -0.63 -7.51 -21.85
C ASP A 424 0.81 -7.88 -21.45
N ASP A 425 1.30 -7.33 -20.34
CA ASP A 425 2.68 -7.48 -19.88
C ASP A 425 2.85 -8.42 -18.67
N ARG A 426 1.76 -8.93 -18.07
CA ARG A 426 1.85 -9.73 -16.85
C ARG A 426 0.59 -10.54 -16.52
N PHE A 427 0.83 -11.66 -15.84
CA PHE A 427 -0.17 -12.37 -15.07
C PHE A 427 -0.06 -11.99 -13.58
N VAL A 428 -1.20 -11.77 -12.93
CA VAL A 428 -1.27 -11.45 -11.48
C VAL A 428 -2.29 -12.37 -10.81
N ALA A 429 -1.97 -12.86 -9.62
CA ALA A 429 -2.91 -13.60 -8.79
C ALA A 429 -2.76 -13.23 -7.31
N ALA A 430 -3.88 -12.98 -6.64
CA ALA A 430 -3.93 -12.75 -5.19
C ALA A 430 -4.39 -14.01 -4.46
N LEU A 431 -3.72 -14.34 -3.35
CA LEU A 431 -3.91 -15.57 -2.57
C LEU A 431 -3.94 -15.24 -1.08
N ASP A 432 -4.84 -15.90 -0.34
CA ASP A 432 -4.67 -16.03 1.12
C ASP A 432 -4.02 -17.39 1.38
N LEU A 433 -2.82 -17.37 1.99
CA LEU A 433 -2.04 -18.57 2.32
C LEU A 433 -1.99 -18.72 3.82
N ASP A 434 -2.79 -19.63 4.37
CA ASP A 434 -2.84 -19.95 5.79
C ASP A 434 -2.33 -21.38 6.07
N ALA A 435 -2.09 -21.68 7.36
CA ALA A 435 -1.62 -23.00 7.77
C ALA A 435 -2.73 -24.07 7.85
N ALA A 436 -4.01 -23.67 7.76
CA ALA A 436 -5.18 -24.53 7.91
C ALA A 436 -5.65 -25.13 6.57
N GLN A 437 -5.41 -24.44 5.45
CA GLN A 437 -5.77 -24.86 4.09
C GLN A 437 -4.57 -25.52 3.39
N SER A 438 -3.63 -24.71 2.89
CA SER A 438 -2.37 -25.14 2.27
C SER A 438 -1.44 -23.95 2.13
N ARG A 439 -0.18 -24.12 2.55
CA ARG A 439 0.89 -23.12 2.35
C ARG A 439 1.52 -23.18 0.96
N LYS A 440 1.25 -24.26 0.23
CA LYS A 440 1.70 -24.46 -1.15
C LYS A 440 0.64 -23.97 -2.10
N PHE A 441 1.08 -23.39 -3.21
CA PHE A 441 0.19 -22.95 -4.27
C PHE A 441 0.65 -23.46 -5.64
N THR A 442 -0.33 -23.68 -6.51
CA THR A 442 -0.14 -23.91 -7.94
C THR A 442 -1.10 -23.04 -8.73
N LEU A 443 -0.55 -22.24 -9.64
CA LEU A 443 -1.28 -21.37 -10.55
C LEU A 443 -0.92 -21.75 -11.98
N THR A 444 -1.84 -21.47 -12.90
CA THR A 444 -1.59 -21.67 -14.32
C THR A 444 -2.25 -20.58 -15.16
N TYR A 445 -1.63 -20.25 -16.28
CA TYR A 445 -2.25 -19.50 -17.36
C TYR A 445 -1.73 -19.98 -18.71
N LEU A 446 -2.42 -19.63 -19.79
CA LEU A 446 -2.01 -19.97 -21.15
C LEU A 446 -1.28 -18.78 -21.79
N ALA A 447 -0.21 -19.05 -22.53
CA ALA A 447 0.52 -18.05 -23.28
C ALA A 447 0.90 -18.56 -24.66
N ARG A 448 0.82 -17.71 -25.68
CA ARG A 448 1.23 -18.03 -27.05
C ARG A 448 2.52 -17.32 -27.40
N ALA A 449 3.43 -18.02 -28.09
CA ALA A 449 4.58 -17.40 -28.73
C ALA A 449 4.15 -16.68 -30.01
N VAL A 450 4.31 -15.36 -30.07
CA VAL A 450 3.74 -14.54 -31.16
C VAL A 450 4.84 -13.93 -32.04
N THR A 451 5.71 -13.11 -31.47
CA THR A 451 6.68 -12.33 -32.25
C THR A 451 8.06 -12.98 -32.23
N PRO A 452 8.64 -13.39 -33.38
CA PRO A 452 9.99 -13.95 -33.44
C PRO A 452 11.04 -12.99 -32.86
N GLY A 453 11.99 -13.52 -32.10
CA GLY A 453 13.01 -12.71 -31.43
C GLY A 453 13.61 -13.36 -30.19
N VAL A 454 14.54 -12.66 -29.57
CA VAL A 454 15.19 -13.04 -28.30
C VAL A 454 14.83 -12.01 -27.24
N TYR A 455 14.17 -12.46 -26.18
CA TYR A 455 13.60 -11.61 -25.14
C TYR A 455 14.17 -11.98 -23.77
N GLN A 456 14.40 -10.98 -22.92
CA GLN A 456 14.65 -11.26 -21.50
C GLN A 456 13.38 -11.81 -20.87
N GLN A 457 13.54 -12.86 -20.06
CA GLN A 457 12.47 -13.43 -19.26
C GLN A 457 12.58 -12.90 -17.84
N PRO A 458 11.64 -12.03 -17.39
CA PRO A 458 11.64 -11.53 -16.01
C PRO A 458 11.47 -12.68 -15.01
N ALA A 459 11.91 -12.50 -13.78
CA ALA A 459 11.65 -13.47 -12.73
C ALA A 459 10.16 -13.48 -12.35
N ALA A 460 9.59 -14.67 -12.13
CA ALA A 460 8.32 -14.77 -11.41
C ALA A 460 8.54 -14.29 -9.96
N TYR A 461 7.60 -13.52 -9.45
CA TYR A 461 7.72 -12.85 -8.15
C TYR A 461 6.48 -13.09 -7.30
N ILE A 462 6.67 -13.21 -5.99
CA ILE A 462 5.61 -13.28 -4.99
C ILE A 462 6.01 -12.42 -3.79
N GLU A 463 5.07 -11.72 -3.19
CA GLU A 463 5.26 -11.02 -1.93
C GLU A 463 3.99 -11.03 -1.08
N ASP A 464 4.13 -10.85 0.23
CA ASP A 464 3.00 -10.45 1.06
C ASP A 464 2.75 -8.94 0.91
N MET A 465 1.52 -8.57 0.56
CA MET A 465 1.14 -7.18 0.26
C MET A 465 1.32 -6.23 1.46
N TYR A 466 1.24 -6.75 2.69
CA TYR A 466 1.26 -5.97 3.94
C TYR A 466 2.49 -6.24 4.81
N LYS A 467 3.30 -7.22 4.42
CA LYS A 467 4.62 -7.56 4.98
C LYS A 467 5.64 -7.71 3.85
N PRO A 468 5.92 -6.67 3.06
CA PRO A 468 6.68 -6.78 1.80
C PRO A 468 8.15 -7.19 1.98
N TRP A 469 8.66 -7.25 3.22
CA TRP A 469 9.93 -7.91 3.50
C TRP A 469 9.86 -9.44 3.30
N GLN A 470 8.67 -10.03 3.28
CA GLN A 470 8.44 -11.42 2.90
C GLN A 470 8.12 -11.50 1.40
N PHE A 471 9.07 -12.00 0.62
CA PHE A 471 8.96 -12.17 -0.83
C PHE A 471 9.75 -13.37 -1.35
N GLY A 472 9.42 -13.81 -2.55
CA GLY A 472 10.12 -14.81 -3.32
C GLY A 472 10.36 -14.30 -4.73
N ARG A 473 11.56 -14.51 -5.25
CA ARG A 473 11.94 -14.15 -6.62
C ARG A 473 12.58 -15.35 -7.29
N GLY A 474 11.98 -15.79 -8.39
CA GLY A 474 12.51 -16.86 -9.23
C GLY A 474 13.75 -16.44 -10.02
N ALA A 475 14.22 -17.34 -10.89
CA ALA A 475 15.28 -17.01 -11.83
C ALA A 475 14.77 -16.16 -13.00
N MET A 476 15.57 -15.17 -13.38
CA MET A 476 15.47 -14.54 -14.69
C MET A 476 16.02 -15.50 -15.76
N GLY A 477 15.60 -15.32 -17.01
CA GLY A 477 16.01 -16.19 -18.11
C GLY A 477 15.94 -15.49 -19.47
N THR A 478 15.83 -16.29 -20.52
CA THR A 478 15.68 -15.81 -21.90
C THR A 478 14.61 -16.63 -22.59
N VAL A 479 13.76 -15.95 -23.36
CA VAL A 479 12.81 -16.58 -24.28
C VAL A 479 13.26 -16.33 -25.70
N LYS A 480 13.23 -17.37 -26.53
CA LYS A 480 13.51 -17.26 -27.96
C LYS A 480 12.36 -17.86 -28.75
N VAL A 481 11.84 -17.07 -29.69
CA VAL A 481 10.77 -17.46 -30.62
C VAL A 481 11.35 -17.44 -32.03
N GLU A 482 11.23 -18.57 -32.73
CA GLU A 482 11.66 -18.75 -34.13
C GLU A 482 10.49 -18.88 -35.11
#